data_AF-A0A954UNE6-F1
#
_entry.id   AF-A0A954UNE6-F1
#
_cell.length_a   1.000
_cell.length_b   1.000
_cell.length_c   1.000
_cell.angle_alpha   90.00
_cell.angle_beta   90.00
_cell.angle_gamma   90.00
#
_symmetry.space_group_name_H-M   'P 1'
#
loop_
_entity.id
_entity.type
_entity.pdbx_description
1 polymer ?
#
loop_
_entity_poly.entity_id
_entity_poly.type
_entity_poly.pdbx_seq_one_letter_code
_entity_poly.pdbx_strand_id
1 'polypeptide(L)'
;MNRPVSRLSTREPSLRWLVLLPLAACWVFVPGLAPTWKLFAISISIFAVVKCETTRYFLATTNERPTARELTAWLLFWVGLDPAAFFRRRAGSTPRLAEWIWGAIRALLGLGLLLIVAPRCLARNELLAGWIAMTGLILTLHFGAFHLLALAWRRAGRDVVPIMLSPIRSTSLSEFWSRRWNLAFRDFAHTFVFRPLARRRRIQLAEWAAFTFSGLIHELAISVPAGAGYGLPLAYFLLQGCGVWLERRLPLTNWRICGWCYTACFTAPAAWWLFHPAFVQRLILPLIGG
;
A
#
# COMPACT_ATOMS: atom_id res chain seq x y z
N MET A 1 -1.59 24.70 -7.90
CA MET A 1 -0.37 24.77 -8.74
C MET A 1 -0.37 23.57 -9.68
N ASN A 2 -0.79 23.79 -10.92
CA ASN A 2 -0.83 22.76 -11.97
C ASN A 2 0.60 22.39 -12.36
N ARG A 3 0.99 21.12 -12.17
CA ARG A 3 2.24 20.59 -12.71
C ARG A 3 2.15 20.64 -14.24
N PRO A 4 3.14 21.18 -14.97
CA PRO A 4 3.16 21.07 -16.41
C PRO A 4 3.25 19.58 -16.79
N VAL A 5 2.33 19.14 -17.65
CA VAL A 5 2.34 17.79 -18.22
C VAL A 5 3.58 17.69 -19.09
N SER A 6 4.69 17.23 -18.52
CA SER A 6 5.89 16.85 -19.29
C SER A 6 5.46 15.90 -20.39
N ARG A 7 5.85 16.16 -21.64
CA ARG A 7 5.55 15.32 -22.82
C ARG A 7 5.61 13.85 -22.44
N LEU A 8 4.42 13.25 -22.28
CA LEU A 8 4.29 11.88 -21.82
C LEU A 8 4.78 10.97 -22.94
N SER A 9 5.81 10.17 -22.65
CA SER A 9 6.25 9.08 -23.52
C SER A 9 5.04 8.28 -24.03
N THR A 10 5.05 7.98 -25.32
CA THR A 10 4.05 7.17 -26.05
C THR A 10 4.20 5.67 -25.77
N ARG A 11 5.24 5.25 -25.04
CA ARG A 11 5.45 3.84 -24.70
C ARG A 11 4.50 3.39 -23.60
N GLU A 12 3.66 2.42 -23.94
CA GLU A 12 2.81 1.70 -23.00
C GLU A 12 3.66 0.83 -22.05
N PRO A 13 3.25 0.68 -20.79
CA PRO A 13 3.88 -0.27 -19.89
C PRO A 13 3.74 -1.69 -20.45
N SER A 14 4.73 -2.55 -20.20
CA SER A 14 4.61 -3.95 -20.62
C SER A 14 3.59 -4.67 -19.74
N LEU A 15 2.97 -5.74 -20.23
CA LEU A 15 2.16 -6.64 -19.41
C LEU A 15 2.94 -7.85 -18.89
N ARG A 16 4.24 -7.95 -19.18
CA ARG A 16 5.07 -9.13 -18.86
C ARG A 16 5.17 -9.40 -17.35
N TRP A 17 5.12 -8.34 -16.54
CA TRP A 17 5.14 -8.44 -15.07
C TRP A 17 3.92 -9.17 -14.50
N LEU A 18 2.78 -9.22 -15.23
CA LEU A 18 1.61 -9.98 -14.79
C LEU A 18 1.90 -11.49 -14.68
N VAL A 19 2.81 -12.01 -15.50
CA VAL A 19 3.23 -13.42 -15.45
C VAL A 19 4.12 -13.69 -14.25
N LEU A 20 4.86 -12.68 -13.76
CA LEU A 20 5.78 -12.82 -12.64
C LEU A 20 5.07 -12.78 -11.28
N LEU A 21 3.88 -12.20 -11.20
CA LEU A 21 3.12 -12.14 -9.95
C LEU A 21 2.64 -13.52 -9.46
N PRO A 22 2.06 -14.40 -10.31
CA PRO A 22 1.75 -15.77 -9.90
C PRO A 22 2.98 -16.57 -9.43
N LEU A 23 4.17 -16.28 -9.96
CA LEU A 23 5.40 -16.95 -9.51
C LEU A 23 5.75 -16.61 -8.05
N ALA A 24 5.32 -15.44 -7.55
CA ALA A 24 5.44 -15.15 -6.12
C ALA A 24 4.63 -16.14 -5.26
N ALA A 25 3.55 -16.74 -5.79
CA ALA A 25 2.77 -17.75 -5.07
C ALA A 25 3.55 -19.06 -4.83
N CYS A 26 4.62 -19.31 -5.60
CA CYS A 26 5.35 -20.58 -5.53
C CYS A 26 5.98 -20.85 -4.15
N TRP A 27 6.18 -19.82 -3.31
CA TRP A 27 6.62 -19.97 -1.92
C TRP A 27 5.70 -20.87 -1.08
N VAL A 28 4.42 -21.03 -1.47
CA VAL A 28 3.48 -21.94 -0.79
C VAL A 28 3.92 -23.40 -0.88
N PHE A 29 4.59 -23.77 -1.96
CA PHE A 29 5.06 -25.13 -2.21
C PHE A 29 6.36 -25.46 -1.48
N VAL A 30 7.00 -24.50 -0.81
CA VAL A 30 8.22 -24.75 -0.02
C VAL A 30 7.83 -25.59 1.22
N PRO A 31 8.28 -26.85 1.32
CA PRO A 31 7.92 -27.71 2.44
C PRO A 31 8.48 -27.15 3.75
N GLY A 32 7.71 -27.27 4.84
CA GLY A 32 8.14 -26.84 6.18
C GLY A 32 8.18 -25.33 6.43
N LEU A 33 7.96 -24.48 5.41
CA LEU A 33 7.92 -23.03 5.61
C LEU A 33 6.64 -22.61 6.33
N ALA A 34 6.77 -21.96 7.50
CA ALA A 34 5.62 -21.53 8.27
C ALA A 34 4.77 -20.50 7.50
N PRO A 35 3.44 -20.44 7.73
CA PRO A 35 2.53 -19.51 7.06
C PRO A 35 2.98 -18.04 7.10
N THR A 36 3.46 -17.56 8.25
CA THR A 36 3.98 -16.18 8.40
C THR A 36 5.20 -15.90 7.51
N TRP A 37 6.11 -16.87 7.38
CA TRP A 37 7.26 -16.73 6.48
C TRP A 37 6.85 -16.79 5.00
N LYS A 38 5.83 -17.59 4.65
CA LYS A 38 5.22 -17.57 3.32
C LYS A 38 4.65 -16.18 2.98
N LEU A 39 3.93 -15.55 3.92
CA LEU A 39 3.43 -14.17 3.77
C LEU A 39 4.58 -13.19 3.44
N PHE A 40 5.66 -13.22 4.21
CA PHE A 40 6.79 -12.33 3.97
C PHE A 40 7.46 -12.61 2.62
N ALA A 41 7.72 -13.87 2.30
CA ALA A 41 8.38 -14.25 1.05
C ALA A 41 7.54 -13.83 -0.18
N ILE A 42 6.24 -14.11 -0.17
CA ILE A 42 5.31 -13.69 -1.23
C ILE A 42 5.28 -12.16 -1.34
N SER A 43 5.12 -11.46 -0.22
CA SER A 43 5.03 -9.98 -0.21
C SER A 43 6.32 -9.33 -0.73
N ILE A 44 7.48 -9.85 -0.33
CA ILE A 44 8.79 -9.39 -0.80
C ILE A 44 8.95 -9.66 -2.31
N SER A 45 8.54 -10.83 -2.79
CA SER A 45 8.59 -11.16 -4.22
C SER A 45 7.67 -10.25 -5.05
N ILE A 46 6.43 -10.02 -4.61
CA ILE A 46 5.52 -9.08 -5.27
C ILE A 46 6.15 -7.68 -5.30
N PHE A 47 6.65 -7.20 -4.16
CA PHE A 47 7.28 -5.89 -4.08
C PHE A 47 8.48 -5.78 -5.01
N ALA A 48 9.35 -6.80 -5.06
CA ALA A 48 10.50 -6.83 -5.96
C ALA A 48 10.09 -6.76 -7.44
N VAL A 49 9.09 -7.55 -7.86
CA VAL A 49 8.56 -7.51 -9.24
C VAL A 49 8.07 -6.11 -9.59
N VAL A 50 7.23 -5.54 -8.73
CA VAL A 50 6.64 -4.21 -8.92
C VAL A 50 7.72 -3.12 -8.94
N LYS A 51 8.71 -3.20 -8.05
CA LYS A 51 9.83 -2.27 -7.96
C LYS A 51 10.71 -2.32 -9.20
N CYS A 52 11.05 -3.52 -9.67
CA CYS A 52 11.82 -3.73 -10.89
C CYS A 52 11.08 -3.20 -12.12
N GLU A 53 9.79 -3.51 -12.27
CA GLU A 53 9.00 -3.07 -13.43
C GLU A 53 8.83 -1.55 -13.46
N THR A 54 8.58 -0.93 -12.30
CA THR A 54 8.50 0.53 -12.15
C THR A 54 9.83 1.20 -12.57
N THR A 55 10.96 0.64 -12.14
CA THR A 55 12.30 1.13 -12.48
C THR A 55 12.55 0.98 -13.99
N ARG A 56 12.28 -0.20 -14.55
CA ARG A 56 12.47 -0.51 -15.96
C ARG A 56 11.64 0.42 -16.84
N TYR A 57 10.37 0.64 -16.50
CA TYR A 57 9.50 1.56 -17.23
C TYR A 57 10.02 3.00 -17.18
N PHE A 58 10.44 3.47 -16.02
CA PHE A 58 11.00 4.82 -15.86
C PHE A 58 12.27 5.04 -16.70
N LEU A 59 13.23 4.12 -16.63
CA LEU A 59 14.46 4.20 -17.41
C LEU A 59 14.20 4.09 -18.93
N ALA A 60 13.20 3.31 -19.34
CA ALA A 60 12.83 3.17 -20.75
C ALA A 60 12.05 4.36 -21.33
N THR A 61 11.56 5.27 -20.48
CA THR A 61 10.70 6.40 -20.87
C THR A 61 11.27 7.77 -20.52
N THR A 62 12.44 7.81 -19.89
CA THR A 62 13.15 9.04 -19.52
C THR A 62 14.61 8.97 -19.94
N ASN A 63 15.28 10.11 -20.02
CA ASN A 63 16.73 10.17 -20.29
C ASN A 63 17.56 10.12 -18.99
N GLU A 64 16.93 9.78 -17.86
CA GLU A 64 17.60 9.70 -16.56
C GLU A 64 18.58 8.53 -16.55
N ARG A 65 19.77 8.75 -16.01
CA ARG A 65 20.79 7.71 -15.84
C ARG A 65 21.22 7.63 -14.38
N PRO A 66 20.41 6.99 -13.50
CA PRO A 66 20.77 6.84 -12.11
C PRO A 66 22.08 6.08 -11.95
N THR A 67 22.91 6.54 -11.02
CA THR A 67 24.14 5.81 -10.67
C THR A 67 23.81 4.47 -10.00
N ALA A 68 24.74 3.52 -9.99
CA ALA A 68 24.57 2.24 -9.29
C ALA A 68 24.17 2.44 -7.82
N ARG A 69 24.79 3.42 -7.14
CA ARG A 69 24.45 3.79 -5.76
C ARG A 69 23.00 4.25 -5.61
N GLU A 70 22.48 5.02 -6.57
CA GLU A 70 21.10 5.50 -6.55
C GLU A 70 20.10 4.39 -6.84
N LEU A 71 20.45 3.46 -7.72
CA LEU A 71 19.65 2.25 -7.95
C LEU A 71 19.61 1.38 -6.70
N THR A 72 20.74 1.14 -6.04
CA THR A 72 20.77 0.38 -4.78
C THR A 72 19.94 1.07 -3.69
N ALA A 73 20.10 2.39 -3.54
CA ALA A 73 19.30 3.19 -2.60
C ALA A 73 17.80 3.09 -2.89
N TRP A 74 17.41 3.18 -4.17
CA TRP A 74 16.02 3.05 -4.60
C TRP A 74 15.45 1.66 -4.32
N LEU A 75 16.17 0.59 -4.69
CA LEU A 75 15.71 -0.79 -4.62
C LEU A 75 15.62 -1.31 -3.19
N LEU A 76 16.61 -1.00 -2.34
CA LEU A 76 16.75 -1.61 -1.02
C LEU A 76 16.32 -0.69 0.14
N PHE A 77 16.42 0.62 -0.05
CA PHE A 77 16.26 1.58 1.06
C PHE A 77 15.10 2.56 0.85
N TRP A 78 14.23 2.31 -0.12
CA TRP A 78 13.02 3.10 -0.31
C TRP A 78 11.80 2.23 -0.67
N VAL A 79 10.70 2.46 0.04
CA VAL A 79 9.47 1.67 -0.09
C VAL A 79 8.47 2.23 -1.10
N GLY A 80 8.66 3.46 -1.57
CA GLY A 80 7.78 4.09 -2.56
C GLY A 80 8.00 3.57 -3.98
N LEU A 81 7.01 3.81 -4.85
CA LEU A 81 6.98 3.35 -6.25
C LEU A 81 6.82 4.51 -7.24
N ASP A 82 7.19 5.73 -6.84
CA ASP A 82 7.39 6.88 -7.75
C ASP A 82 8.90 7.08 -8.01
N PRO A 83 9.44 6.55 -9.13
CA PRO A 83 10.84 6.69 -9.47
C PRO A 83 11.19 8.12 -9.89
N ALA A 84 10.21 8.91 -10.37
CA ALA A 84 10.47 10.30 -10.73
C ALA A 84 10.73 11.13 -9.47
N ALA A 85 9.94 10.94 -8.41
CA ALA A 85 10.14 11.59 -7.11
C ALA A 85 11.49 11.23 -6.46
N PHE A 86 11.99 10.00 -6.71
CA PHE A 86 13.27 9.57 -6.16
C PHE A 86 14.45 10.00 -7.02
N PHE A 87 14.48 9.70 -8.32
CA PHE A 87 15.67 9.93 -9.15
C PHE A 87 15.85 11.39 -9.55
N ARG A 88 14.77 12.16 -9.75
CA ARG A 88 14.87 13.59 -10.04
C ARG A 88 15.15 14.33 -8.76
N ARG A 89 16.42 14.66 -8.51
CA ARG A 89 16.80 15.52 -7.39
C ARG A 89 16.11 16.86 -7.55
N ARG A 90 15.21 17.15 -6.63
CA ARG A 90 14.47 18.41 -6.57
C ARG A 90 14.51 18.87 -5.14
N ALA A 91 14.74 20.16 -4.93
CA ALA A 91 14.60 20.77 -3.63
C ALA A 91 13.13 20.65 -3.19
N GLY A 92 12.83 19.61 -2.42
CA GLY A 92 11.58 19.49 -1.68
C GLY A 92 11.58 20.45 -0.50
N SER A 93 10.43 20.61 0.15
CA SER A 93 10.38 21.34 1.42
C SER A 93 11.21 20.62 2.48
N THR A 94 12.00 21.39 3.23
CA THR A 94 12.76 20.85 4.37
C THR A 94 11.80 20.24 5.38
N PRO A 95 12.01 18.98 5.81
CA PRO A 95 11.20 18.34 6.83
C PRO A 95 11.19 19.15 8.13
N ARG A 96 9.99 19.45 8.66
CA ARG A 96 9.84 20.13 9.94
C ARG A 96 10.15 19.18 11.09
N LEU A 97 10.72 19.69 12.19
CA LEU A 97 10.96 18.89 13.41
C LEU A 97 9.69 18.18 13.90
N ALA A 98 8.53 18.84 13.80
CA ALA A 98 7.26 18.23 14.15
C ALA A 98 6.93 16.96 13.33
N GLU A 99 7.30 16.90 12.04
CA GLU A 99 7.07 15.70 11.21
C GLU A 99 7.88 14.50 11.75
N TRP A 100 9.13 14.75 12.16
CA TRP A 100 9.99 13.73 12.79
C TRP A 100 9.41 13.24 14.12
N ILE A 101 9.03 14.16 15.00
CA ILE A 101 8.45 13.83 16.30
C ILE A 101 7.18 13.00 16.12
N TRP A 102 6.26 13.40 15.23
CA TRP A 102 5.04 12.66 14.98
C TRP A 102 5.28 11.28 14.35
N GLY A 103 6.27 11.14 13.47
CA GLY A 103 6.69 9.83 12.96
C GLY A 103 7.21 8.93 14.07
N ALA A 104 8.06 9.45 14.95
CA ALA A 104 8.63 8.71 16.08
C ALA A 104 7.56 8.29 17.09
N ILE A 105 6.65 9.20 17.47
CA ILE A 105 5.54 8.89 18.39
C ILE A 105 4.68 7.74 17.84
N ARG A 106 4.31 7.79 16.55
CA ARG A 106 3.51 6.71 15.94
C ARG A 106 4.27 5.39 15.88
N ALA A 107 5.57 5.44 15.61
CA ALA A 107 6.42 4.25 15.62
C ALA A 107 6.47 3.61 17.02
N LEU A 108 6.75 4.40 18.05
CA LEU A 108 6.85 3.93 19.43
C LEU A 108 5.51 3.46 19.99
N LEU A 109 4.42 4.18 19.70
CA LEU A 109 3.07 3.76 20.07
C LEU A 109 2.71 2.42 19.40
N GLY A 110 3.01 2.29 18.11
CA GLY A 110 2.80 1.03 17.39
C GLY A 110 3.60 -0.12 17.99
N LEU A 111 4.86 0.13 18.37
CA LEU A 111 5.72 -0.86 19.01
C LEU A 111 5.18 -1.28 20.38
N GLY A 112 4.69 -0.33 21.17
CA GLY A 112 4.02 -0.62 22.45
C GLY A 112 2.76 -1.47 22.25
N LEU A 113 1.93 -1.17 21.26
CA LEU A 113 0.77 -2.01 20.94
C LEU A 113 1.19 -3.44 20.55
N LEU A 114 2.22 -3.56 19.72
CA LEU A 114 2.68 -4.85 19.20
C LEU A 114 3.37 -5.73 20.26
N LEU A 115 4.29 -5.16 21.04
CA LEU A 115 5.16 -5.92 21.96
C LEU A 115 4.64 -5.99 23.39
N ILE A 116 3.76 -5.08 23.79
CA ILE A 116 3.30 -4.95 25.19
C ILE A 116 1.82 -5.27 25.30
N VAL A 117 0.97 -4.58 24.53
CA VAL A 117 -0.48 -4.69 24.69
C VAL A 117 -1.03 -5.97 24.05
N ALA A 118 -0.67 -6.27 22.80
CA ALA A 118 -1.19 -7.44 22.09
C ALA A 118 -0.88 -8.77 22.80
N PRO A 119 0.35 -9.05 23.29
CA PRO A 119 0.64 -10.29 24.02
C PRO A 119 -0.18 -10.42 25.31
N ARG A 120 -0.41 -9.32 26.03
CA ARG A 120 -1.24 -9.33 27.26
C ARG A 120 -2.72 -9.62 26.98
N CYS A 121 -3.20 -9.28 25.78
CA CYS A 121 -4.56 -9.58 25.36
C CYS A 121 -4.74 -11.00 24.82
N LEU A 122 -3.65 -11.70 24.47
CA LEU A 122 -3.69 -13.00 23.80
C LEU A 122 -4.47 -14.04 24.62
N ALA A 123 -4.19 -14.14 25.93
CA ALA A 123 -4.87 -15.07 26.83
C ALA A 123 -6.36 -14.76 27.05
N ARG A 124 -6.82 -13.54 26.72
CA ARG A 124 -8.21 -13.11 26.92
C ARG A 124 -9.05 -13.25 25.65
N ASN A 125 -8.49 -12.84 24.52
CA ASN A 125 -9.16 -12.88 23.22
C ASN A 125 -8.12 -12.80 22.10
N GLU A 126 -7.91 -13.92 21.40
CA GLU A 126 -6.98 -14.04 20.29
C GLU A 126 -7.25 -13.02 19.17
N LEU A 127 -8.50 -12.84 18.77
CA LEU A 127 -8.85 -11.94 17.68
C LEU A 127 -8.57 -10.49 18.05
N LEU A 128 -8.93 -10.07 19.26
CA LEU A 128 -8.60 -8.75 19.77
C LEU A 128 -7.08 -8.53 19.81
N ALA A 129 -6.32 -9.49 20.35
CA ALA A 129 -4.86 -9.43 20.39
C ALA A 129 -4.26 -9.28 18.98
N GLY A 130 -4.76 -10.05 18.03
CA GLY A 130 -4.36 -9.97 16.63
C GLY A 130 -4.68 -8.62 15.98
N TRP A 131 -5.87 -8.05 16.23
CA TRP A 131 -6.23 -6.71 15.74
C TRP A 131 -5.35 -5.60 16.36
N ILE A 132 -5.01 -5.71 17.64
CA ILE A 132 -4.08 -4.80 18.31
C ILE A 132 -2.68 -4.94 17.70
N ALA A 133 -2.21 -6.16 17.45
CA ALA A 133 -0.92 -6.42 16.81
C ALA A 133 -0.85 -5.86 15.39
N MET A 134 -1.87 -6.09 14.56
CA MET A 134 -1.95 -5.51 13.21
C MET A 134 -1.95 -3.98 13.24
N THR A 135 -2.72 -3.38 14.17
CA THR A 135 -2.73 -1.93 14.38
C THR A 135 -1.34 -1.42 14.77
N GLY A 136 -0.68 -2.15 15.68
CA GLY A 136 0.70 -1.90 16.09
C GLY A 136 1.68 -1.97 14.92
N LEU A 137 1.61 -3.00 14.07
CA LEU A 137 2.43 -3.17 12.87
C LEU A 137 2.20 -2.03 11.86
N ILE A 138 0.95 -1.68 11.59
CA ILE A 138 0.59 -0.60 10.66
C ILE A 138 1.11 0.75 11.18
N LEU A 139 0.94 1.04 12.46
CA LEU A 139 1.47 2.26 13.07
C LEU A 139 3.00 2.30 13.07
N THR A 140 3.64 1.20 13.45
CA THR A 140 5.10 1.07 13.51
C THR A 140 5.73 1.26 12.13
N LEU A 141 5.23 0.53 11.13
CA LEU A 141 5.83 0.50 9.80
C LEU A 141 5.31 1.64 8.93
N HIS A 142 4.02 1.68 8.64
CA HIS A 142 3.46 2.56 7.60
C HIS A 142 3.39 4.02 8.04
N PHE A 143 2.97 4.26 9.28
CA PHE A 143 2.81 5.62 9.81
C PHE A 143 4.03 6.15 10.57
N GLY A 144 4.93 5.25 10.99
CA GLY A 144 6.14 5.54 11.73
C GLY A 144 7.40 5.42 10.87
N ALA A 145 7.96 4.21 10.75
CA ALA A 145 9.23 3.94 10.11
C ALA A 145 9.31 4.44 8.66
N PHE A 146 8.31 4.12 7.82
CA PHE A 146 8.29 4.56 6.43
C PHE A 146 8.06 6.07 6.29
N HIS A 147 7.37 6.69 7.25
CA HIS A 147 7.25 8.13 7.32
C HIS A 147 8.61 8.77 7.60
N LEU A 148 9.32 8.32 8.65
CA LEU A 148 10.65 8.79 9.01
C LEU A 148 11.66 8.57 7.87
N LEU A 149 11.58 7.43 7.18
CA LEU A 149 12.39 7.12 6.01
C LEU A 149 12.13 8.12 4.87
N ALA A 150 10.88 8.51 4.63
CA ALA A 150 10.55 9.53 3.65
C ALA A 150 11.15 10.89 4.02
N LEU A 151 11.12 11.27 5.31
CA LEU A 151 11.74 12.51 5.79
C LEU A 151 13.26 12.47 5.63
N ALA A 152 13.90 11.33 5.90
CA ALA A 152 15.34 11.14 5.70
C ALA A 152 15.73 11.34 4.23
N TRP A 153 14.97 10.74 3.29
CA TRP A 153 15.20 10.93 1.86
C TRP A 153 14.92 12.36 1.39
N ARG A 154 13.88 13.03 1.93
CA ARG A 154 13.63 14.45 1.68
C ARG A 154 14.78 15.33 2.15
N ARG A 155 15.32 15.07 3.34
CA ARG A 155 16.53 15.75 3.84
C ARG A 155 17.75 15.49 2.95
N ALA A 156 17.82 14.31 2.34
CA ALA A 156 18.84 13.94 1.35
C ALA A 156 18.56 14.46 -0.09
N GLY A 157 17.57 15.35 -0.28
CA GLY A 157 17.29 16.02 -1.56
C GLY A 157 16.40 15.24 -2.54
N ARG A 158 15.64 14.25 -2.05
CA ARG A 158 14.68 13.45 -2.84
C ARG A 158 13.25 13.94 -2.57
N ASP A 159 12.45 14.21 -3.59
CA ASP A 159 11.08 14.74 -3.42
C ASP A 159 10.05 13.62 -3.15
N VAL A 160 10.42 12.66 -2.31
CA VAL A 160 9.55 11.54 -1.96
C VAL A 160 8.54 11.93 -0.89
N VAL A 161 7.37 11.31 -0.94
CA VAL A 161 6.31 11.52 0.06
C VAL A 161 6.13 10.28 0.93
N PRO A 162 5.71 10.43 2.20
CA PRO A 162 5.28 9.29 3.00
C PRO A 162 4.18 8.50 2.29
N ILE A 163 4.24 7.17 2.37
CA ILE A 163 3.28 6.30 1.67
C ILE A 163 1.87 6.32 2.27
N MET A 164 1.71 6.87 3.48
CA MET A 164 0.43 7.13 4.13
C MET A 164 0.32 8.62 4.48
N LEU A 165 -0.71 9.31 3.96
CA LEU A 165 -0.93 10.75 4.16
C LEU A 165 -2.25 11.05 4.90
N SER A 166 -2.24 10.84 6.21
CA SER A 166 -3.38 11.12 7.10
C SER A 166 -4.73 10.60 6.55
N PRO A 167 -4.85 9.29 6.24
CA PRO A 167 -6.04 8.70 5.62
C PRO A 167 -7.31 8.86 6.45
N ILE A 168 -7.20 8.97 7.78
CA ILE A 168 -8.36 9.21 8.65
C ILE A 168 -9.00 10.60 8.44
N ARG A 169 -8.33 11.51 7.73
CA ARG A 169 -8.85 12.84 7.38
C ARG A 169 -9.57 12.86 6.03
N SER A 170 -9.71 11.72 5.36
CA SER A 170 -10.41 11.63 4.08
C SER A 170 -11.87 12.01 4.24
N THR A 171 -12.38 12.91 3.40
CA THR A 171 -13.80 13.26 3.35
C THR A 171 -14.50 12.63 2.14
N SER A 172 -13.80 11.77 1.40
CA SER A 172 -14.35 10.95 0.34
C SER A 172 -13.53 9.67 0.18
N LEU A 173 -14.19 8.61 -0.31
CA LEU A 173 -13.57 7.31 -0.55
C LEU A 173 -12.56 7.41 -1.69
N SER A 174 -12.84 8.22 -2.71
CA SER A 174 -11.88 8.55 -3.77
C SER A 174 -10.63 9.22 -3.20
N GLU A 175 -10.75 10.17 -2.28
CA GLU A 175 -9.59 10.81 -1.63
C GLU A 175 -8.78 9.80 -0.80
N PHE A 176 -9.45 8.93 -0.06
CA PHE A 176 -8.81 7.88 0.73
C PHE A 176 -7.90 7.02 -0.15
N TRP A 177 -8.44 6.42 -1.21
CA TRP A 177 -7.70 5.46 -2.06
C TRP A 177 -6.72 6.12 -3.05
N SER A 178 -7.02 7.32 -3.54
CA SER A 178 -6.18 7.96 -4.59
C SER A 178 -5.09 8.88 -4.04
N ARG A 179 -5.25 9.40 -2.82
CA ARG A 179 -4.39 10.48 -2.28
C ARG A 179 -3.82 10.23 -0.89
N ARG A 180 -4.35 9.30 -0.11
CA ARG A 180 -3.97 9.19 1.31
C ARG A 180 -3.56 7.80 1.78
N TRP A 181 -4.11 6.74 1.22
CA TRP A 181 -3.81 5.37 1.59
C TRP A 181 -2.90 4.69 0.57
N ASN A 182 -1.82 4.09 1.05
CA ASN A 182 -0.85 3.29 0.28
C ASN A 182 -0.46 3.91 -1.07
N LEU A 183 0.16 5.09 -1.00
CA LEU A 183 0.55 5.88 -2.17
C LEU A 183 1.50 5.13 -3.11
N ALA A 184 2.36 4.28 -2.57
CA ALA A 184 3.25 3.42 -3.35
C ALA A 184 2.43 2.51 -4.28
N PHE A 185 1.51 1.72 -3.74
CA PHE A 185 0.68 0.84 -4.56
C PHE A 185 -0.21 1.64 -5.52
N ARG A 186 -0.76 2.78 -5.07
CA ARG A 186 -1.55 3.70 -5.89
C ARG A 186 -0.75 4.21 -7.10
N ASP A 187 0.51 4.59 -6.94
CA ASP A 187 1.37 5.06 -8.03
C ASP A 187 1.61 3.97 -9.09
N PHE A 188 1.85 2.75 -8.62
CA PHE A 188 1.99 1.59 -9.49
C PHE A 188 0.69 1.24 -10.22
N ALA A 189 -0.41 1.04 -9.49
CA ALA A 189 -1.70 0.68 -10.07
C ALA A 189 -2.19 1.77 -11.06
N HIS A 190 -1.96 3.04 -10.73
CA HIS A 190 -2.30 4.14 -11.64
C HIS A 190 -1.53 4.03 -12.97
N THR A 191 -0.22 3.76 -12.91
CA THR A 191 0.66 3.71 -14.08
C THR A 191 0.44 2.47 -14.94
N PHE A 192 0.33 1.30 -14.31
CA PHE A 192 0.38 0.00 -14.98
C PHE A 192 -1.00 -0.64 -15.22
N VAL A 193 -2.04 -0.21 -14.51
CA VAL A 193 -3.40 -0.78 -14.63
C VAL A 193 -4.39 0.27 -15.11
N PHE A 194 -4.50 1.38 -14.39
CA PHE A 194 -5.51 2.41 -14.67
C PHE A 194 -5.24 3.14 -15.99
N ARG A 195 -4.04 3.71 -16.17
CA ARG A 195 -3.72 4.56 -17.32
C ARG A 195 -3.89 3.85 -18.67
N PRO A 196 -3.41 2.60 -18.88
CA PRO A 196 -3.62 1.89 -20.15
C PRO A 196 -5.10 1.70 -20.52
N LEU A 197 -5.96 1.46 -19.51
CA LEU A 197 -7.39 1.26 -19.71
C LEU A 197 -8.16 2.58 -19.88
N ALA A 198 -7.79 3.61 -19.11
CA ALA A 198 -8.44 4.92 -19.16
C ALA A 198 -8.24 5.62 -20.51
N ARG A 199 -7.09 5.42 -21.16
CA ARG A 199 -6.82 5.97 -22.51
C ARG A 199 -7.80 5.48 -23.58
N ARG A 200 -8.43 4.33 -23.38
CA ARG A 200 -9.48 3.80 -24.27
C ARG A 200 -10.87 4.41 -24.01
N ARG A 201 -10.94 5.56 -23.31
CA ARG A 201 -12.17 6.24 -22.87
C ARG A 201 -13.09 5.38 -21.97
N ARG A 202 -12.54 4.38 -21.26
CA ARG A 202 -13.28 3.51 -20.35
C ARG A 202 -12.85 3.76 -18.90
N ILE A 203 -13.09 4.96 -18.39
CA ILE A 203 -12.65 5.38 -17.04
C ILE A 203 -13.24 4.46 -15.98
N GLN A 204 -14.54 4.12 -16.06
CA GLN A 204 -15.15 3.21 -15.08
C GLN A 204 -14.50 1.82 -15.12
N LEU A 205 -14.19 1.29 -16.32
CA LEU A 205 -13.49 0.02 -16.43
C LEU A 205 -12.09 0.08 -15.82
N ALA A 206 -11.36 1.17 -16.00
CA ALA A 206 -10.04 1.36 -15.44
C ALA A 206 -10.06 1.36 -13.90
N GLU A 207 -11.11 1.92 -13.30
CA GLU A 207 -11.31 1.93 -11.83
C GLU A 207 -11.60 0.53 -11.32
N TRP A 208 -12.57 -0.16 -11.92
CA TRP A 208 -12.88 -1.55 -11.58
C TRP A 208 -11.66 -2.44 -11.71
N ALA A 209 -10.90 -2.32 -12.80
CA ALA A 209 -9.68 -3.08 -13.00
C ALA A 209 -8.63 -2.79 -11.93
N ALA A 210 -8.47 -1.53 -11.49
CA ALA A 210 -7.53 -1.18 -10.43
C ALA A 210 -7.93 -1.81 -9.08
N PHE A 211 -9.22 -1.78 -8.72
CA PHE A 211 -9.72 -2.42 -7.50
C PHE A 211 -9.64 -3.94 -7.55
N THR A 212 -10.04 -4.56 -8.67
CA THR A 212 -9.90 -6.01 -8.88
C THR A 212 -8.44 -6.43 -8.79
N PHE A 213 -7.53 -5.70 -9.43
CA PHE A 213 -6.09 -5.96 -9.35
C PHE A 213 -5.58 -5.86 -7.91
N SER A 214 -5.99 -4.82 -7.16
CA SER A 214 -5.68 -4.71 -5.74
C SER A 214 -6.18 -5.90 -4.94
N GLY A 215 -7.42 -6.33 -5.16
CA GLY A 215 -8.00 -7.51 -4.55
C GLY A 215 -7.17 -8.76 -4.77
N LEU A 216 -6.80 -9.04 -6.03
CA LEU A 216 -6.00 -10.21 -6.39
C LEU A 216 -4.60 -10.20 -5.77
N ILE A 217 -3.95 -9.04 -5.67
CA ILE A 217 -2.67 -8.91 -4.97
C ILE A 217 -2.83 -9.24 -3.47
N HIS A 218 -3.94 -8.81 -2.85
CA HIS A 218 -4.19 -9.13 -1.46
C HIS A 218 -4.61 -10.58 -1.26
N GLU A 219 -5.34 -11.22 -2.18
CA GLU A 219 -5.56 -12.67 -2.14
C GLU A 219 -4.23 -13.42 -2.12
N LEU A 220 -3.32 -13.03 -3.01
CA LEU A 220 -2.00 -13.64 -3.14
C LEU A 220 -1.15 -13.41 -1.88
N ALA A 221 -1.20 -12.22 -1.29
CA ALA A 221 -0.40 -11.90 -0.11
C ALA A 221 -1.04 -12.39 1.20
N ILE A 222 -2.36 -12.50 1.31
CA ILE A 222 -3.09 -12.76 2.56
C ILE A 222 -3.69 -14.17 2.54
N SER A 223 -4.64 -14.43 1.64
CA SER A 223 -5.43 -15.68 1.63
C SER A 223 -4.58 -16.89 1.31
N VAL A 224 -3.66 -16.76 0.34
CA VAL A 224 -2.78 -17.84 -0.12
C VAL A 224 -1.84 -18.35 0.98
N PRO A 225 -1.04 -17.52 1.68
CA PRO A 225 -0.23 -18.01 2.80
C PRO A 225 -1.08 -18.41 4.01
N ALA A 226 -2.25 -17.80 4.23
CA ALA A 226 -3.18 -18.25 5.27
C ALA A 226 -3.81 -19.62 4.95
N GLY A 227 -3.88 -20.01 3.68
CA GLY A 227 -4.58 -21.21 3.21
C GLY A 227 -6.09 -21.16 3.50
N ALA A 228 -6.68 -19.97 3.59
CA ALA A 228 -8.08 -19.75 3.95
C ALA A 228 -8.51 -18.32 3.60
N GLY A 229 -9.82 -18.04 3.62
CA GLY A 229 -10.36 -16.69 3.39
C GLY A 229 -10.36 -16.23 1.92
N TYR A 230 -10.19 -17.17 0.99
CA TYR A 230 -10.20 -16.90 -0.45
C TYR A 230 -11.47 -16.14 -0.88
N GLY A 231 -11.26 -15.09 -1.67
CA GLY A 231 -12.33 -14.22 -2.17
C GLY A 231 -12.68 -13.06 -1.24
N LEU A 232 -12.31 -13.10 0.04
CA LEU A 232 -12.64 -12.04 1.00
C LEU A 232 -11.84 -10.74 0.74
N PRO A 233 -10.50 -10.77 0.58
CA PRO A 233 -9.76 -9.59 0.10
C PRO A 233 -10.28 -9.05 -1.24
N LEU A 234 -10.59 -9.92 -2.20
CA LEU A 234 -11.15 -9.47 -3.48
C LEU A 234 -12.50 -8.77 -3.30
N ALA A 235 -13.42 -9.38 -2.53
CA ALA A 235 -14.71 -8.79 -2.21
C ALA A 235 -14.58 -7.45 -1.49
N TYR A 236 -13.62 -7.31 -0.57
CA TYR A 236 -13.31 -6.04 0.08
C TYR A 236 -13.00 -4.94 -0.94
N PHE A 237 -12.05 -5.16 -1.85
CA PHE A 237 -11.68 -4.13 -2.82
C PHE A 237 -12.77 -3.86 -3.86
N LEU A 238 -13.57 -4.87 -4.23
CA LEU A 238 -14.74 -4.65 -5.08
C LEU A 238 -15.79 -3.79 -4.37
N LEU A 239 -16.02 -3.99 -3.07
CA LEU A 239 -16.89 -3.12 -2.27
C LEU A 239 -16.37 -1.67 -2.25
N GLN A 240 -15.06 -1.47 -2.15
CA GLN A 240 -14.47 -0.13 -2.26
C GLN A 240 -14.72 0.50 -3.65
N GLY A 241 -14.58 -0.29 -4.73
CA GLY A 241 -14.92 0.12 -6.09
C GLY A 241 -16.39 0.53 -6.22
N CYS A 242 -17.32 -0.27 -5.69
CA CYS A 242 -18.73 0.07 -5.58
C CYS A 242 -18.91 1.41 -4.85
N GLY A 243 -18.24 1.59 -3.71
CA GLY A 243 -18.31 2.80 -2.91
C GLY A 243 -17.84 4.05 -3.64
N VAL A 244 -16.73 3.97 -4.40
CA VAL A 244 -16.23 5.09 -5.20
C VAL A 244 -17.18 5.41 -6.36
N TRP A 245 -17.79 4.38 -6.96
CA TRP A 245 -18.78 4.56 -8.01
C TRP A 245 -20.09 5.19 -7.48
N LEU A 246 -20.59 4.73 -6.33
CA LEU A 246 -21.76 5.29 -5.66
C LEU A 246 -21.53 6.73 -5.21
N GLU A 247 -20.33 7.03 -4.70
CA GLU A 247 -19.94 8.37 -4.24
C GLU A 247 -20.16 9.44 -5.31
N ARG A 248 -20.00 9.12 -6.60
CA ARG A 248 -20.23 10.06 -7.71
C ARG A 248 -21.70 10.39 -7.95
N ARG A 249 -22.59 9.57 -7.42
CA ARG A 249 -24.05 9.69 -7.58
C ARG A 249 -24.72 10.26 -6.34
N LEU A 250 -23.98 10.43 -5.25
CA LEU A 250 -24.48 10.88 -3.97
C LEU A 250 -23.90 12.26 -3.64
N PRO A 251 -24.73 13.28 -3.33
CA PRO A 251 -24.24 14.60 -2.93
C PRO A 251 -23.64 14.63 -1.51
N LEU A 252 -23.51 13.48 -0.84
CA LEU A 252 -23.05 13.33 0.54
C LEU A 252 -21.62 13.86 0.75
N THR A 253 -20.79 13.87 -0.30
CA THR A 253 -19.40 14.37 -0.23
C THR A 253 -19.29 15.89 -0.24
N ASN A 254 -20.38 16.62 -0.52
CA ASN A 254 -20.39 18.08 -0.42
C ASN A 254 -20.27 18.55 1.04
N TRP A 255 -20.63 17.69 1.99
CA TRP A 255 -20.58 17.96 3.42
C TRP A 255 -19.45 17.15 4.06
N ARG A 256 -18.45 17.84 4.63
CA ARG A 256 -17.22 17.21 5.14
C ARG A 256 -17.47 16.05 6.10
N ILE A 257 -18.42 16.22 7.03
CA ILE A 257 -18.75 15.19 8.03
C ILE A 257 -19.43 14.00 7.37
N CYS A 258 -20.42 14.24 6.51
CA CYS A 258 -21.14 13.18 5.80
C CYS A 258 -20.20 12.36 4.91
N GLY A 259 -19.31 13.01 4.17
CA GLY A 259 -18.30 12.35 3.35
C GLY A 259 -17.27 11.57 4.17
N TRP A 260 -16.87 12.09 5.33
CA TRP A 260 -16.03 11.36 6.28
C TRP A 260 -16.74 10.10 6.81
N CYS A 261 -17.99 10.22 7.29
CA CYS A 261 -18.79 9.10 7.76
C CYS A 261 -18.97 8.06 6.66
N TYR A 262 -19.28 8.48 5.43
CA TYR A 262 -19.37 7.60 4.26
C TYR A 262 -18.08 6.81 4.05
N THR A 263 -16.93 7.49 4.09
CA THR A 263 -15.61 6.86 3.93
C THR A 263 -15.34 5.86 5.06
N ALA A 264 -15.65 6.21 6.30
CA ALA A 264 -15.48 5.33 7.45
C ALA A 264 -16.37 4.07 7.36
N CYS A 265 -17.64 4.23 6.96
CA CYS A 265 -18.59 3.13 6.80
C CYS A 265 -18.16 2.11 5.73
N PHE A 266 -17.53 2.55 4.64
CA PHE A 266 -17.01 1.64 3.61
C PHE A 266 -15.69 0.99 4.02
N THR A 267 -14.82 1.69 4.75
CA THR A 267 -13.45 1.22 5.01
C THR A 267 -13.31 0.39 6.27
N ALA A 268 -13.92 0.80 7.39
CA ALA A 268 -13.66 0.20 8.70
C ALA A 268 -14.39 -1.14 8.91
N PRO A 269 -15.71 -1.27 8.70
CA PRO A 269 -16.40 -2.56 8.89
C PRO A 269 -15.90 -3.63 7.92
N ALA A 270 -15.67 -3.24 6.66
CA ALA A 270 -15.22 -4.16 5.63
C ALA A 270 -13.77 -4.62 5.84
N ALA A 271 -12.98 -3.95 6.70
CA ALA A 271 -11.62 -4.38 7.01
C ALA A 271 -11.56 -5.81 7.57
N TRP A 272 -12.66 -6.30 8.16
CA TRP A 272 -12.78 -7.70 8.57
C TRP A 272 -12.68 -8.69 7.42
N TRP A 273 -13.15 -8.33 6.22
CA TRP A 273 -13.01 -9.18 5.03
C TRP A 273 -11.56 -9.21 4.55
N LEU A 274 -10.86 -8.07 4.62
CA LEU A 274 -9.46 -7.99 4.25
C LEU A 274 -8.56 -8.75 5.24
N PHE A 275 -8.83 -8.63 6.53
CA PHE A 275 -8.08 -9.26 7.63
C PHE A 275 -8.94 -10.30 8.34
N HIS A 276 -9.37 -11.31 7.59
CA HIS A 276 -10.26 -12.37 8.08
C HIS A 276 -9.63 -13.17 9.24
N PRO A 277 -10.43 -13.84 10.09
CA PRO A 277 -9.94 -14.54 11.28
C PRO A 277 -8.77 -15.50 11.03
N ALA A 278 -8.82 -16.28 9.95
CA ALA A 278 -7.73 -17.20 9.62
C ALA A 278 -6.41 -16.49 9.30
N PHE A 279 -6.44 -15.29 8.69
CA PHE A 279 -5.24 -14.47 8.49
C PHE A 279 -4.67 -14.04 9.85
N VAL A 280 -5.53 -13.53 10.73
CA VAL A 280 -5.14 -13.08 12.07
C VAL A 280 -4.49 -14.23 12.85
N GLN A 281 -5.18 -15.36 12.95
CA GLN A 281 -4.75 -16.50 13.76
C GLN A 281 -3.50 -17.18 13.20
N ARG A 282 -3.42 -17.39 11.88
CA ARG A 282 -2.34 -18.18 11.28
C ARG A 282 -1.10 -17.35 10.94
N LEU A 283 -1.27 -16.05 10.66
CA LEU A 283 -0.17 -15.21 10.16
C LEU A 283 0.28 -14.15 11.17
N ILE A 284 -0.65 -13.56 11.94
CA ILE A 284 -0.36 -12.46 12.87
C ILE A 284 -0.03 -12.95 14.27
N LEU A 285 -0.85 -13.84 14.86
CA LEU A 285 -0.62 -14.31 16.23
C LEU A 285 0.76 -14.95 16.45
N PRO A 286 1.34 -15.72 15.50
CA PRO A 286 2.69 -16.25 15.65
C PRO A 286 3.78 -15.19 15.81
N LEU A 287 3.52 -13.92 15.47
CA LEU A 287 4.46 -12.81 15.66
C LEU A 287 4.49 -12.28 17.10
N ILE A 288 3.46 -12.57 17.90
CA ILE A 288 3.29 -12.03 19.25
C ILE A 288 3.16 -13.10 20.34
N GLY A 289 2.90 -14.35 19.97
CA GLY A 289 2.64 -15.47 20.87
C GLY A 289 3.80 -16.45 21.02
N GLY A 290 5.04 -15.94 21.00
CA GLY A 290 6.24 -16.73 21.29
C GLY A 290 6.19 -17.36 22.69
#